data_AF-A0A258KWR1-F1
#
_entry.id   AF-A0A258KWR1-F1
#
_cell.length_a   1.000
_cell.length_b   1.000
_cell.length_c   1.000
_cell.angle_alpha   90.00
_cell.angle_beta   90.00
_cell.angle_gamma   90.00
#
_symmetry.space_group_name_H-M   'P 1'
#
loop_
_entity.id
_entity.type
_entity.pdbx_description
1 polymer ?
#
loop_
_entity_poly.entity_id
_entity_poly.type
_entity_poly.pdbx_seq_one_letter_code
_entity_poly.pdbx_strand_id
1 'polypeptide(L)' 'MIGDFRDPGPEGRFLRAARDGACKLFSVVLSPAYNAAHADHLHLDHSPYPLCR' A
#
# COMPACT_ATOMS: atom_id res chain seq x y z
N MET A 1 0.78 -4.37 7.29
CA MET A 1 0.58 -3.69 8.56
C MET A 1 -0.86 -3.19 8.58
N ILE A 2 -1.86 -4.00 8.93
CA ILE A 2 -3.27 -3.61 8.69
C ILE A 2 -3.85 -2.72 9.79
N GLY A 3 -3.39 -2.87 11.04
CA GLY A 3 -3.79 -2.04 12.18
C GLY A 3 -3.39 -0.59 11.95
N ASP A 4 -2.09 -0.35 11.77
CA ASP A 4 -1.58 1.01 11.57
C ASP A 4 -2.03 1.61 10.23
N PHE A 5 -2.17 0.80 9.17
CA PHE A 5 -2.67 1.31 7.88
C PHE A 5 -4.11 1.83 7.96
N ARG A 6 -4.92 1.29 8.88
CA ARG A 6 -6.29 1.74 9.16
C ARG A 6 -6.37 2.80 10.25
N ASP A 7 -5.24 3.15 10.88
CA ASP A 7 -5.21 4.19 11.88
C ASP A 7 -5.62 5.54 11.26
N PRO A 8 -6.61 6.27 11.82
CA PRO A 8 -6.90 7.64 11.41
C PRO A 8 -5.77 8.63 11.77
N GLY A 9 -4.86 8.23 12.66
CA GLY A 9 -3.72 8.99 13.17
C GLY A 9 -2.60 9.26 12.16
N PRO A 10 -1.55 9.98 12.60
CA PRO A 10 -0.39 10.33 11.77
C PRO A 10 0.25 9.14 11.05
N GLU A 11 0.36 8.00 11.72
CA GLU A 11 0.99 6.77 11.26
C GLU A 11 0.24 6.22 10.06
N GLY A 12 -1.08 6.03 10.19
CA GLY A 12 -1.91 5.57 9.08
C GLY A 12 -1.97 6.58 7.93
N ARG A 13 -1.97 7.89 8.23
CA ARG A 13 -1.89 8.92 7.18
C ARG A 13 -0.58 8.82 6.40
N PHE A 14 0.55 8.62 7.09
CA PHE A 14 1.85 8.43 6.46
C PHE A 14 1.86 7.19 5.55
N LEU A 15 1.35 6.06 6.02
CA LEU A 15 1.34 4.81 5.24
C LEU A 15 0.47 4.92 3.99
N ARG A 16 -0.70 5.57 4.09
CA ARG A 16 -1.57 5.83 2.93
C ARG A 16 -0.89 6.78 1.94
N ALA A 17 -0.23 7.84 2.43
CA ALA A 17 0.54 8.74 1.58
C ALA A 17 1.73 8.04 0.88
N ALA A 18 2.43 7.14 1.59
CA ALA A 18 3.51 6.35 1.02
C ALA A 18 2.99 5.43 -0.09
N ARG A 19 1.86 4.74 0.14
CA ARG A 19 1.17 3.93 -0.86
C ARG A 19 0.76 4.77 -2.08
N ASP A 20 0.18 5.94 -1.87
CA ASP A 20 -0.27 6.82 -2.96
C ASP A 20 0.89 7.41 -3.77
N GLY A 21 2.01 7.71 -3.11
CA GLY A 21 3.25 8.10 -3.77
C GLY A 21 3.86 6.96 -4.59
N ALA A 22 3.87 5.75 -4.02
CA ALA A 22 4.39 4.56 -4.69
C ALA A 22 3.61 4.22 -5.97
N CYS A 23 2.29 4.42 -5.99
CA CYS A 23 1.48 4.17 -7.19
C CYS A 23 1.88 5.04 -8.41
N LYS A 24 2.68 6.08 -8.21
CA LYS A 24 3.21 6.92 -9.30
C LYS A 24 4.52 6.39 -9.87
N LEU A 25 5.20 5.49 -9.16
CA LEU A 25 6.55 5.03 -9.47
C LEU A 25 6.59 3.53 -9.82
N PHE A 26 5.70 2.75 -9.23
CA PHE A 26 5.61 1.30 -9.41
C PHE A 26 4.36 0.94 -10.19
N SER A 27 4.44 -0.11 -11.00
CA SER A 27 3.30 -0.62 -11.77
C SER A 27 2.27 -1.25 -10.85
N VAL A 28 2.72 -2.05 -9.87
CA VAL A 28 1.86 -2.73 -8.90
C VAL A 28 2.20 -2.26 -7.50
N VAL A 29 1.17 -1.80 -6.78
CA VAL A 29 1.22 -1.42 -5.37
C VAL A 29 0.02 -2.06 -4.67
N LEU A 30 0.28 -2.95 -3.71
CA LEU A 30 -0.76 -3.59 -2.92
C LEU A 30 -0.61 -3.21 -1.44
N SER A 31 -1.65 -2.56 -0.92
CA SER A 31 -1.73 -2.15 0.46
C SER A 31 -2.06 -3.29 1.43
N PRO A 32 -1.81 -3.11 2.75
CA PRO A 32 -2.31 -4.02 3.77
C PRO A 32 -3.82 -4.24 3.78
N ALA A 33 -4.58 -3.33 3.17
CA ALA A 33 -6.04 -3.45 3.07
C ALA A 33 -6.49 -4.24 1.83
N TYR A 34 -5.59 -4.62 0.91
CA TYR A 34 -5.95 -5.31 -0.32
C TYR A 34 -6.44 -6.74 -0.08
N ASN A 35 -5.65 -7.57 0.60
CA ASN A 35 -6.03 -8.93 0.99
C ASN A 35 -5.15 -9.47 2.12
N ALA A 36 -5.46 -10.68 2.61
CA ALA A 36 -4.78 -11.30 3.74
C ALA A 36 -3.27 -11.50 3.53
N ALA A 37 -2.83 -11.79 2.31
CA ALA A 37 -1.40 -12.00 2.01
C ALA A 37 -0.56 -10.72 2.16
N HIS A 38 -1.19 -9.55 2.11
CA HIS A 38 -0.52 -8.25 2.21
C HIS A 38 -0.72 -7.59 3.58
N ALA A 39 -1.47 -8.23 4.49
CA ALA A 39 -1.91 -7.63 5.74
C ALA A 39 -0.78 -7.14 6.66
N ASP A 40 0.48 -7.52 6.40
CA ASP A 40 1.70 -7.16 7.13
C ASP A 40 2.68 -6.25 6.33
N HIS A 41 2.50 -6.00 5.02
CA HIS A 41 3.43 -5.19 4.23
C HIS A 41 2.80 -4.34 3.09
N LEU A 42 3.60 -3.49 2.46
CA LEU A 42 3.33 -2.89 1.16
C LEU A 42 4.06 -3.68 0.09
N HIS A 43 3.35 -4.24 -0.89
CA HIS A 43 3.98 -4.89 -2.03
C HIS A 43 4.18 -3.88 -3.15
N LEU A 44 5.39 -3.82 -3.71
CA LEU A 44 5.81 -2.90 -4.76
C LEU A 44 6.48 -3.71 -5.87
N ASP A 45 6.00 -3.55 -7.10
CA ASP A 45 6.47 -4.36 -8.22
C ASP A 45 6.41 -3.59 -9.56
N HIS A 46 7.33 -3.93 -10.47
CA HIS A 46 7.48 -3.34 -11.80
C HIS A 46 6.93 -4.26 -12.91
N SER A 47 5.77 -4.88 -12.67
CA SER A 47 5.05 -5.70 -13.64
C SER A 47 4.58 -4.88 -14.87
N PRO A 48 4.36 -5.54 -16.02
CA PRO A 48 3.74 -4.91 -17.18
C PRO A 48 2.29 -4.45 -16.96
N TYR A 49 1.61 -4.91 -15.89
CA TYR A 49 0.20 -4.58 -15.63
C TYR A 49 0.06 -3.59 -14.46
N PRO A 50 -0.67 -2.48 -14.63
CA PRO A 50 -0.87 -1.52 -13.55
C PRO A 50 -1.91 -2.02 -12.54
N LEU A 51 -1.58 -1.98 -11.25
CA LEU A 51 -2.53 -2.27 -10.17
C LEU A 51 -2.18 -1.49 -8.91
N CYS A 52 -3.05 -0.58 -8.51
CA CYS A 52 -2.87 0.24 -7.31
C CYS A 52 -4.05 0.00 -6.36
N ARG A 53 -3.84 -0.81 -5.30
CA ARG A 53 -4.86 -1.24 -4.32
C ARG A 53 -4.38 -1.15 -2.88
#